data_AF-A0A352IQM1-F1
#
_entry.id   AF-A0A352IQM1-F1
#
_cell.length_a   1.000
_cell.length_b   1.000
_cell.length_c   1.000
_cell.angle_alpha   90.00
_cell.angle_beta   90.00
_cell.angle_gamma   90.00
#
_symmetry.space_group_name_H-M   'P 1'
#
loop_
_entity.id
_entity.type
_entity.pdbx_description
1 polymer ?
#
loop_
_entity_poly.entity_id
_entity_poly.type
_entity_poly.pdbx_seq_one_letter_code
_entity_poly.pdbx_strand_id
1 'polypeptide(L)'
;GKFLADWPSSDQAGLLMWLKRNGARLGGNSAQYFLRRVGWDGFILSRDVIAALHREEVLDASPTSKKGLMQAQEAFNLWHEESGLPYSHLSRILSFTID
;
A
#
# COMPACT_ATOMS: atom_id res chain seq x y z
N GLY A 1 2.57 -19.30 2.64
CA GLY A 1 2.83 -19.34 4.08
C GLY A 1 4.12 -18.62 4.42
N LYS A 2 5.28 -19.18 4.04
CA LYS A 2 6.60 -18.64 4.42
C LYS A 2 7.04 -17.38 3.64
N PHE A 3 6.88 -17.39 2.32
CA PHE A 3 7.30 -16.28 1.45
C PHE A 3 6.76 -14.90 1.86
N LEU A 4 5.46 -14.79 2.16
CA LEU A 4 4.85 -13.52 2.56
C LEU A 4 5.27 -13.10 3.99
N ALA A 5 5.51 -14.07 4.88
CA ALA A 5 5.92 -13.79 6.25
C ALA A 5 7.35 -13.21 6.31
N ASP A 6 8.20 -13.61 5.37
CA ASP A 6 9.59 -13.13 5.27
C ASP A 6 9.71 -11.80 4.48
N TRP A 7 8.63 -11.32 3.84
CA TRP A 7 8.64 -10.06 3.08
C TRP A 7 8.24 -8.88 3.99
N PRO A 8 9.08 -7.84 4.14
CA PRO A 8 8.77 -6.74 5.05
C PRO A 8 7.61 -5.87 4.56
N SER A 9 6.72 -5.46 5.46
CA SER A 9 5.60 -4.55 5.14
C SER A 9 6.06 -3.19 4.61
N SER A 10 7.28 -2.78 4.97
CA SER A 10 7.92 -1.56 4.45
C SER A 10 8.35 -1.64 2.98
N ASP A 11 8.21 -2.81 2.33
CA ASP A 11 8.42 -3.03 0.89
C ASP A 11 7.20 -3.70 0.22
N GLN A 12 5.99 -3.23 0.53
CA GLN A 12 4.78 -3.63 -0.19
C GLN A 12 4.87 -3.30 -1.69
N ALA A 13 5.46 -2.15 -2.07
CA ALA A 13 5.63 -1.80 -3.48
C ALA A 13 6.46 -2.85 -4.24
N GLY A 14 7.57 -3.33 -3.66
CA GLY A 14 8.36 -4.44 -4.18
C GLY A 14 7.54 -5.72 -4.33
N LEU A 15 6.80 -6.08 -3.28
CA LEU A 15 5.94 -7.26 -3.27
C LEU A 15 4.87 -7.20 -4.37
N LEU A 16 4.20 -6.06 -4.55
CA LEU A 16 3.18 -5.87 -5.59
C LEU A 16 3.78 -6.00 -7.00
N MET A 17 4.99 -5.47 -7.23
CA MET A 17 5.71 -5.66 -8.50
C MET A 17 6.06 -7.13 -8.74
N TRP A 18 6.48 -7.85 -7.70
CA TRP A 18 6.79 -9.27 -7.79
C TRP A 18 5.52 -10.10 -8.08
N LEU A 19 4.42 -9.84 -7.37
CA LEU A 19 3.13 -10.50 -7.57
C LEU A 19 2.55 -10.24 -8.96
N LYS A 20 2.71 -9.03 -9.51
CA LYS A 20 2.30 -8.73 -10.89
C LYS A 20 3.03 -9.60 -11.92
N ARG A 21 4.29 -9.96 -11.67
CA ARG A 21 5.13 -10.76 -12.58
C ARG A 21 4.94 -12.27 -12.40
N ASN A 22 4.74 -12.72 -11.17
CA ASN A 22 4.78 -14.14 -10.80
C ASN A 22 3.42 -14.72 -10.37
N GLY A 23 2.45 -13.87 -10.07
CA GLY A 23 1.13 -14.26 -9.58
C GLY A 23 0.09 -14.40 -10.68
N ALA A 24 -0.72 -15.45 -10.62
CA ALA A 24 -1.89 -15.58 -11.48
C ALA A 24 -2.99 -14.59 -11.02
N ARG A 25 -3.24 -13.54 -11.81
CA ARG A 25 -4.32 -12.55 -11.60
C ARG A 25 -4.19 -11.67 -10.35
N LEU A 26 -2.98 -11.54 -9.79
CA LEU A 26 -2.66 -10.64 -8.68
C LEU A 26 -2.02 -9.33 -9.17
N GLY A 27 -2.71 -8.63 -10.07
CA GLY A 27 -2.32 -7.31 -10.55
C GLY A 27 -3.10 -6.18 -9.87
N GLY A 28 -2.45 -5.03 -9.68
CA GLY A 28 -3.09 -3.81 -9.17
C GLY A 28 -3.73 -4.00 -7.79
N ASN A 29 -4.90 -3.40 -7.58
CA ASN A 29 -5.59 -3.40 -6.28
C ASN A 29 -5.98 -4.80 -5.81
N SER A 30 -6.22 -5.76 -6.72
CA SER A 30 -6.54 -7.15 -6.35
C SER A 30 -5.48 -7.79 -5.47
N ALA A 31 -4.20 -7.47 -5.71
CA ALA A 31 -3.10 -7.95 -4.87
C ALA A 31 -3.13 -7.32 -3.48
N GLN A 32 -3.39 -6.01 -3.38
CA GLN A 32 -3.49 -5.31 -2.09
C GLN A 32 -4.63 -5.87 -1.22
N TYR A 33 -5.81 -6.09 -1.81
CA TYR A 33 -6.93 -6.72 -1.10
C TYR A 33 -6.67 -8.18 -0.75
N PHE A 34 -5.95 -8.92 -1.60
CA PHE A 34 -5.51 -10.27 -1.25
C PHE A 34 -4.61 -10.27 -0.01
N LEU A 35 -3.56 -9.44 0.00
CA LEU A 35 -2.64 -9.31 1.14
C LEU A 35 -3.38 -8.99 2.44
N ARG A 36 -4.30 -8.02 2.41
CA ARG A 36 -5.13 -7.69 3.57
C ARG A 36 -5.97 -8.87 4.06
N ARG A 37 -6.59 -9.63 3.14
CA ARG A 37 -7.44 -10.78 3.50
C ARG A 37 -6.67 -11.92 4.12
N VAL A 38 -5.40 -12.11 3.75
CA VAL A 38 -4.54 -13.15 4.33
C VAL A 38 -3.78 -12.68 5.58
N GLY A 39 -4.11 -11.50 6.11
CA GLY A 39 -3.52 -10.96 7.34
C GLY A 39 -2.11 -10.39 7.18
N TRP A 40 -1.65 -10.15 5.95
CA TRP A 40 -0.39 -9.46 5.71
C TRP A 40 -0.59 -7.95 5.88
N ASP A 41 0.21 -7.31 6.73
CA ASP A 41 0.04 -5.89 7.04
C ASP A 41 0.49 -5.01 5.86
N GLY A 42 -0.48 -4.35 5.24
CA GLY A 42 -0.27 -3.52 4.06
C GLY A 42 -1.39 -2.52 3.83
N PHE A 43 -1.06 -1.42 3.16
CA PHE A 43 -1.99 -0.37 2.77
C PHE A 43 -2.79 -0.76 1.53
N ILE A 44 -3.95 -0.13 1.37
CA ILE A 44 -4.78 -0.24 0.17
C ILE A 44 -4.93 1.15 -0.44
N LEU A 45 -4.56 1.32 -1.70
CA LEU A 45 -4.79 2.53 -2.48
C LEU A 45 -6.22 2.53 -3.02
N SER A 46 -7.19 2.69 -2.11
CA SER A 46 -8.59 2.94 -2.47
C SER A 46 -8.72 4.33 -3.09
N ARG A 47 -9.91 4.64 -3.64
CA ARG A 47 -10.19 5.97 -4.19
C ARG A 47 -9.91 7.08 -3.18
N ASP A 48 -10.39 6.93 -1.95
CA ASP A 48 -10.29 7.97 -0.93
C ASP A 48 -8.86 8.07 -0.39
N VAL A 49 -8.14 6.95 -0.28
CA VAL A 49 -6.70 6.96 0.04
C VAL A 49 -5.92 7.71 -1.04
N ILE A 50 -6.19 7.45 -2.31
CA ILE A 50 -5.53 8.15 -3.44
C ILE A 50 -5.86 9.65 -3.39
N ALA A 51 -7.12 10.01 -3.15
CA ALA A 51 -7.54 11.40 -3.04
C ALA A 51 -6.83 12.12 -1.88
N ALA A 52 -6.71 11.47 -0.72
CA ALA A 52 -5.98 11.99 0.43
C ALA A 52 -4.49 12.15 0.13
N LEU A 53 -3.84 11.14 -0.46
CA LEU A 53 -2.42 11.23 -0.82
C LEU A 53 -2.13 12.35 -1.84
N HIS A 54 -3.07 12.64 -2.75
CA HIS A 54 -2.96 13.80 -3.62
C HIS A 54 -3.16 15.12 -2.86
N ARG A 55 -4.13 15.19 -1.93
CA ARG A 55 -4.37 16.38 -1.09
C ARG A 55 -3.15 16.74 -0.24
N GLU A 56 -2.49 15.73 0.33
CA GLU A 56 -1.27 15.91 1.14
C GLU A 56 -0.01 16.08 0.27
N GLU A 57 -0.14 16.22 -1.06
CA GLU A 57 0.96 16.39 -2.01
C GLU A 57 2.00 15.26 -2.01
N VAL A 58 1.63 14.08 -1.50
CA VAL A 58 2.50 12.90 -1.41
C VAL A 58 2.60 12.17 -2.75
N LEU A 59 1.49 12.08 -3.48
CA LEU A 59 1.39 11.32 -4.72
C LEU A 59 1.33 12.27 -5.92
N ASP A 60 2.37 12.28 -6.76
CA ASP A 60 2.40 13.07 -8.01
C ASP A 60 2.19 12.21 -9.26
N ALA A 61 2.45 10.91 -9.15
CA ALA A 61 2.39 9.96 -10.24
C ALA A 61 1.11 9.13 -10.21
N SER A 62 0.82 8.45 -11.31
CA SER A 62 -0.30 7.50 -11.33
C SER A 62 -0.15 6.46 -10.21
N PRO A 63 -1.19 6.20 -9.39
CA PRO A 63 -1.13 5.29 -8.23
C PRO A 63 -0.83 3.84 -8.62
N THR A 64 -1.02 3.49 -9.89
CA THR A 64 -0.73 2.14 -10.43
C THR A 64 0.65 2.03 -11.08
N SER A 65 1.37 3.16 -11.21
CA SER A 65 2.74 3.18 -11.72
C SER A 65 3.73 2.75 -10.64
N LYS A 66 4.93 2.32 -11.06
CA LYS A 66 6.01 2.03 -10.11
C LYS A 66 6.34 3.25 -9.24
N LYS A 67 6.42 4.45 -9.84
CA LYS A 67 6.73 5.68 -9.12
C LYS A 67 5.67 5.99 -8.05
N GLY A 68 4.39 5.93 -8.42
CA GLY A 68 3.30 6.20 -7.49
C GLY A 68 3.22 5.18 -6.34
N LEU A 69 3.48 3.90 -6.60
CA LEU A 69 3.55 2.89 -5.54
C LEU A 69 4.71 3.16 -4.55
N MET A 70 5.87 3.61 -5.04
CA MET A 70 7.01 3.94 -4.19
C MET A 70 6.73 5.20 -3.34
N GLN A 71 6.11 6.23 -3.91
CA GLN A 71 5.72 7.43 -3.17
C GLN A 71 4.75 7.12 -2.03
N ALA A 72 3.72 6.31 -2.31
CA ALA A 72 2.80 5.86 -1.28
C ALA A 72 3.53 5.04 -0.20
N GLN A 73 4.41 4.11 -0.60
CA GLN A 73 5.20 3.32 0.34
C GLN A 73 6.03 4.19 1.29
N GLU A 74 6.72 5.19 0.75
CA GLU A 74 7.58 6.08 1.53
C GLU A 74 6.78 6.85 2.57
N ALA A 75 5.63 7.43 2.19
CA ALA A 75 4.76 8.13 3.13
C ALA A 75 4.20 7.20 4.20
N PHE A 76 3.73 6.00 3.83
CA PHE A 76 3.25 5.03 4.82
C PHE A 76 4.35 4.51 5.73
N ASN A 77 5.59 4.37 5.24
CA ASN A 77 6.74 4.00 6.07
C ASN A 77 7.01 5.09 7.10
N LEU A 78 7.07 6.36 6.67
CA LEU A 78 7.27 7.49 7.56
C LEU A 78 6.19 7.53 8.65
N TRP A 79 4.91 7.46 8.27
CA TRP A 79 3.82 7.49 9.24
C TRP A 79 3.81 6.25 10.14
N HIS A 80 4.23 5.08 9.65
CA HIS A 80 4.38 3.89 10.47
C HIS A 80 5.47 4.08 11.53
N GLU A 81 6.62 4.63 11.15
CA GLU A 81 7.72 4.93 12.07
C GLU A 81 7.30 5.99 13.13
N GLU A 82 6.60 7.03 12.72
CA GLU A 82 6.16 8.11 13.62
C GLU A 82 5.05 7.69 14.59
N SER A 83 4.08 6.90 14.11
CA SER A 83 2.89 6.56 14.89
C SER A 83 2.94 5.20 15.58
N GLY A 84 3.80 4.29 15.11
CA GLY A 84 3.80 2.88 15.50
C GLY A 84 2.57 2.09 15.01
N LEU A 85 1.69 2.66 14.19
CA LEU A 85 0.47 2.01 13.73
C LEU A 85 0.73 1.11 12.51
N PRO A 86 0.06 -0.06 12.41
CA PRO A 86 0.12 -0.91 11.22
C PRO A 86 -0.26 -0.17 9.92
N TYR A 87 0.37 -0.54 8.81
CA TYR A 87 0.07 0.01 7.47
C TYR A 87 -1.41 -0.10 7.12
N SER A 88 -2.01 -1.21 7.53
CA SER A 88 -3.41 -1.50 7.34
C SER A 88 -4.36 -0.55 8.07
N HIS A 89 -3.94 -0.05 9.24
CA HIS A 89 -4.66 0.95 10.02
C HIS A 89 -4.47 2.34 9.41
N LEU A 90 -3.22 2.70 9.07
CA LEU A 90 -2.90 4.00 8.45
C LEU A 90 -3.73 4.24 7.19
N SER A 91 -3.80 3.27 6.28
CA SER A 91 -4.58 3.44 5.05
C SER A 91 -6.08 3.61 5.33
N ARG A 92 -6.60 2.97 6.39
CA ARG A 92 -8.01 3.09 6.78
C ARG A 92 -8.30 4.44 7.43
N ILE A 93 -7.43 4.91 8.31
CA ILE A 93 -7.53 6.24 8.91
C ILE A 93 -7.51 7.30 7.81
N LEU A 94 -6.53 7.22 6.91
CA LEU A 94 -6.39 8.17 5.81
C LEU A 94 -7.63 8.24 4.92
N SER A 95 -8.27 7.09 4.63
CA SER A 95 -9.51 7.06 3.83
C SER A 95 -10.68 7.81 4.46
N PHE A 96 -10.72 7.98 5.79
CA PHE A 96 -11.77 8.72 6.48
C PHE A 96 -11.49 10.23 6.57
N THR A 97 -10.41 10.70 5.95
CA THR A 97 -10.07 12.14 5.95
C THR A 97 -10.63 12.88 4.73
N ILE A 98 -11.29 12.19 3.81
CA ILE A 98 -11.86 12.74 2.58
C ILE A 98 -13.38 12.66 2.66
N ASP A 99 -14.04 13.75 2.26
CA ASP A 99 -15.50 13.90 2.21
C ASP A 99 -16.11 13.45 0.86
#